data_AF-A0A1F3C6A6-F1
#
_entry.id   AF-A0A1F3C6A6-F1
#
_cell.length_a   1.000
_cell.length_b   1.000
_cell.length_c   1.000
_cell.angle_alpha   90.00
_cell.angle_beta   90.00
_cell.angle_gamma   90.00
#
_symmetry.space_group_name_H-M   'P 1'
#
loop_
_entity.id
_entity.type
_entity.pdbx_description
1 polymer ?
#
loop_
_entity_poly.entity_id
_entity_poly.type
_entity_poly.pdbx_seq_one_letter_code
_entity_poly.pdbx_strand_id
1 'polypeptide(L)'
;MSQAERRRQTVARVIRVRHIGTQEELLEALRADGFEATQATLSRDLARLGARRVSDPSGGTRYELSDEERRDGLDAVGLLVASVSCNGSLVVVRTHPGSAPAVARAIDLAELPEALGTIAGDDTVFIAPAREKRARALADRVRRLFDVAAPANGIAPTGR
;
A
#
# COMPACT_ATOMS: atom_id res chain seq x y z
N MET A 1 -15.06 7.12 -0.35
CA MET A 1 -14.21 7.05 0.86
C MET A 1 -14.59 8.17 1.82
N SER A 2 -14.69 7.91 3.12
CA SER A 2 -15.06 8.94 4.12
C SER A 2 -13.92 9.94 4.37
N GLN A 3 -14.24 11.13 4.86
CA GLN A 3 -13.24 12.14 5.25
C GLN A 3 -12.31 11.63 6.36
N ALA A 4 -12.82 10.81 7.28
CA ALA A 4 -12.03 10.17 8.32
C ALA A 4 -11.02 9.16 7.75
N GLU A 5 -11.40 8.43 6.71
CA GLU A 5 -10.53 7.48 6.01
C GLU A 5 -9.35 8.20 5.32
N ARG A 6 -9.65 9.29 4.61
CA ARG A 6 -8.64 10.11 3.93
C ARG A 6 -7.68 10.77 4.92
N ARG A 7 -8.20 11.22 6.07
CA ARG A 7 -7.37 11.77 7.14
C ARG A 7 -6.43 10.72 7.72
N ARG A 8 -6.91 9.50 8.04
CA ARG A 8 -6.05 8.41 8.54
C ARG A 8 -4.96 8.02 7.55
N GLN A 9 -5.26 7.96 6.26
CA GLN A 9 -4.24 7.72 5.23
C GLN A 9 -3.19 8.84 5.19
N THR A 10 -3.64 10.09 5.35
CA THR A 10 -2.75 11.25 5.40
C THR A 10 -1.86 11.21 6.64
N VAL A 11 -2.41 10.88 7.83
CA VAL A 11 -1.65 10.66 9.06
C VAL A 11 -0.57 9.59 8.82
N ALA A 12 -0.96 8.45 8.26
CA ALA A 12 -0.04 7.35 8.02
C ALA A 12 1.10 7.76 7.07
N ARG A 13 0.76 8.45 5.97
CA ARG A 13 1.74 8.98 5.01
C ARG A 13 2.70 9.98 5.67
N VAL A 14 2.18 10.93 6.43
CA VAL A 14 3.00 11.96 7.09
C VAL A 14 4.00 11.32 8.06
N ILE A 15 3.57 10.35 8.88
CA ILE A 15 4.45 9.65 9.83
C ILE A 15 5.54 8.85 9.11
N ARG A 16 5.25 8.29 7.93
CA ARG A 16 6.24 7.52 7.15
C ARG A 16 7.30 8.39 6.46
N VAL A 17 6.91 9.58 6.02
CA VAL A 17 7.75 10.44 5.17
C VAL A 17 8.47 11.53 5.98
N ARG A 18 7.93 11.90 7.14
CA ARG A 18 8.47 12.99 7.98
C ARG A 18 8.80 12.49 9.38
N HIS A 19 9.82 13.09 9.99
CA HIS A 19 10.12 12.88 11.39
C HIS A 19 9.16 13.70 12.26
N ILE A 20 8.12 13.06 12.79
CA ILE A 20 7.09 13.69 13.63
C ILE A 20 7.22 13.19 15.06
N GLY A 21 7.58 14.08 15.99
CA GLY A 21 7.80 13.76 17.40
C GLY A 21 6.61 14.06 18.30
N THR A 22 5.75 15.01 17.90
CA THR A 22 4.64 15.50 18.71
C THR A 22 3.31 15.47 17.94
N GLN A 23 2.20 15.48 18.67
CA GLN A 23 0.87 15.54 18.03
C GLN A 23 0.59 16.93 17.45
N GLU A 24 1.15 17.98 18.04
CA GLU A 24 1.11 19.35 17.52
C GLU A 24 1.74 19.44 16.13
N GLU A 25 2.94 18.89 15.94
CA GLU A 25 3.61 18.80 14.63
C GLU A 25 2.76 18.07 13.59
N LEU A 26 2.12 16.97 14.02
CA LEU A 26 1.26 16.19 13.13
C LEU A 26 0.00 16.97 12.75
N LEU A 27 -0.60 17.75 13.67
CA LEU A 27 -1.74 18.61 13.37
C LEU A 27 -1.36 19.71 12.36
N GLU A 28 -0.19 20.33 12.52
CA GLU A 28 0.30 21.33 11.56
C GLU A 28 0.52 20.72 10.17
N ALA A 29 1.14 19.53 10.10
CA ALA A 29 1.32 18.81 8.85
C ALA A 29 -0.02 18.45 8.18
N LEU A 30 -1.03 18.05 8.96
CA LEU A 30 -2.36 17.74 8.45
C LEU A 30 -3.11 18.97 7.95
N ARG A 31 -2.98 20.11 8.63
CA ARG A 31 -3.59 21.38 8.18
C ARG A 31 -3.03 21.81 6.83
N ALA A 32 -1.72 21.64 6.60
CA ALA A 32 -1.10 21.90 5.30
C ALA A 32 -1.67 21.02 4.18
N ASP A 33 -2.14 19.82 4.52
CA ASP A 33 -2.81 18.88 3.60
C ASP A 33 -4.35 19.04 3.58
N GLY A 34 -4.89 20.11 4.19
CA GLY A 34 -6.31 20.45 4.17
C GLY A 34 -7.19 19.68 5.16
N PHE A 35 -6.60 19.04 6.17
CA PHE A 35 -7.33 18.33 7.22
C PHE A 35 -7.34 19.11 8.54
N GLU A 36 -8.53 19.51 8.97
CA GLU A 36 -8.78 20.00 10.33
C GLU A 36 -9.04 18.83 11.28
N ALA A 37 -8.30 18.74 12.38
CA ALA A 37 -8.46 17.73 13.41
C ALA A 37 -8.14 18.29 14.80
N THR A 38 -8.68 17.64 15.83
CA THR A 38 -8.35 17.92 17.23
C THR A 38 -7.36 16.90 17.78
N GLN A 39 -6.68 17.23 18.88
CA GLN A 39 -5.80 16.29 19.59
C GLN A 39 -6.51 14.96 19.92
N ALA A 40 -7.77 15.03 20.39
CA ALA A 40 -8.56 13.83 20.68
C ALA A 40 -8.94 13.00 19.45
N THR A 41 -9.06 13.63 18.28
CA THR A 41 -9.30 12.94 17.01
C THR A 41 -8.03 12.25 16.54
N LEU A 42 -6.90 12.96 16.62
CA LEU A 42 -5.61 12.46 16.20
C LEU A 42 -5.12 11.30 17.08
N SER A 43 -5.30 11.39 18.39
CA SER A 43 -4.99 10.30 19.32
C SER A 43 -5.73 9.01 18.97
N ARG A 44 -7.02 9.10 18.62
CA ARG A 44 -7.81 7.96 18.16
C ARG A 44 -7.35 7.41 16.81
N ASP A 45 -6.97 8.28 15.88
CA ASP A 45 -6.45 7.84 14.58
C ASP A 45 -5.08 7.18 14.71
N LEU A 46 -4.19 7.70 15.56
CA LEU A 46 -2.89 7.09 15.88
C LEU A 46 -3.07 5.71 16.52
N ALA A 47 -3.98 5.58 17.49
CA ALA A 47 -4.29 4.30 18.11
C ALA A 47 -4.84 3.27 17.10
N ARG A 48 -5.67 3.70 16.14
CA ARG A 48 -6.20 2.88 15.06
C ARG A 48 -5.20 2.52 13.95
N LEU A 49 -4.06 3.20 13.92
CA LEU A 49 -2.99 2.96 12.96
C LEU A 49 -1.82 2.20 13.62
N GLY A 50 -2.02 1.71 14.85
CA GLY A 50 -0.97 1.06 15.64
C GLY A 50 0.27 1.95 15.82
N ALA A 51 0.10 3.28 15.83
CA ALA A 51 1.22 4.20 15.90
C ALA A 51 1.83 4.19 17.30
N ARG A 52 3.14 3.95 17.38
CA ARG A 52 3.93 3.94 18.61
C ARG A 52 4.97 5.04 18.61
N ARG A 53 5.30 5.55 19.79
CA ARG A 53 6.37 6.53 19.96
C ARG A 53 7.67 5.78 20.23
N VAL A 54 8.67 5.97 19.37
CA VAL A 54 9.99 5.33 19.47
C VAL A 54 11.07 6.39 19.68
N SER A 55 12.16 6.01 20.35
CA SER A 55 13.33 6.88 20.48
C SER A 55 14.05 7.00 19.14
N ASP A 56 14.38 8.22 18.74
CA ASP A 56 15.12 8.46 17.50
C ASP A 56 16.64 8.35 17.76
N PRO A 57 17.42 7.66 16.90
CA PRO A 57 18.88 7.56 17.03
C PRO A 57 19.61 8.91 17.01
N SER A 58 19.02 9.94 16.39
CA SER A 58 19.56 11.31 16.36
C SER A 58 19.20 12.14 17.60
N GLY A 59 18.40 11.57 18.51
CA GLY A 59 17.90 12.22 19.72
C GLY A 59 16.41 12.58 19.61
N GLY A 60 15.68 12.47 20.71
CA GLY A 60 14.24 12.74 20.77
C GLY A 60 13.36 11.51 20.53
N THR A 61 12.08 11.75 20.21
CA THR A 61 11.12 10.69 19.92
C THR A 61 10.40 10.96 18.62
N ARG A 62 9.97 9.92 17.91
CA ARG A 62 9.10 10.01 16.74
C ARG A 62 7.97 9.00 16.79
N TYR A 63 6.89 9.28 16.08
CA TYR A 63 5.88 8.27 15.77
C TYR A 63 6.39 7.31 14.70
N GLU A 64 6.05 6.04 14.86
CA GLU A 64 6.29 4.97 13.90
C GLU A 64 5.04 4.10 13.84
N LEU A 65 4.64 3.67 12.65
CA LEU A 65 3.46 2.82 12.49
C LEU A 65 3.86 1.35 12.62
N SER A 66 3.01 0.56 13.27
CA SER A 66 3.10 -0.90 13.20
C SER A 66 2.90 -1.37 11.76
N ASP A 67 3.77 -2.29 11.33
CA ASP A 67 3.64 -2.98 10.04
C ASP A 67 2.57 -4.09 10.07
N GLU A 68 2.02 -4.44 11.24
CA GLU A 68 1.13 -5.59 11.44
C GLU A 68 -0.25 -5.35 10.83
N GLU A 69 -0.91 -4.22 11.13
CA GLU A 69 -2.22 -3.91 10.53
C GLU A 69 -2.13 -3.77 8.99
N ARG A 70 -0.97 -3.31 8.49
CA ARG A 70 -0.69 -3.25 7.06
C ARG A 70 -0.53 -4.66 6.47
N ARG A 71 0.10 -5.59 7.18
CA ARG A 71 0.22 -6.99 6.77
C ARG A 71 -1.13 -7.69 6.82
N ASP A 72 -1.90 -7.56 7.89
CA ASP A 72 -3.24 -8.16 7.99
C ASP A 72 -4.16 -7.70 6.86
N GLY A 73 -4.11 -6.40 6.52
CA GLY A 73 -4.85 -5.86 5.37
C GLY A 73 -4.35 -6.37 4.02
N LEU A 74 -3.04 -6.59 3.86
CA LEU A 74 -2.46 -7.18 2.65
C LEU A 74 -2.79 -8.67 2.53
N ASP A 75 -2.77 -9.41 3.63
CA ASP A 75 -3.08 -10.84 3.69
C ASP A 75 -4.55 -11.08 3.30
N ALA A 76 -5.47 -10.28 3.86
CA ALA A 76 -6.89 -10.32 3.50
C ALA A 76 -7.13 -10.01 2.01
N VAL A 77 -6.38 -9.07 1.43
CA VAL A 77 -6.46 -8.74 0.00
C VAL A 77 -5.75 -9.80 -0.86
N GLY A 78 -4.71 -10.45 -0.34
CA GLY A 78 -3.96 -11.51 -1.01
C GLY A 78 -4.86 -12.71 -1.37
N LEU A 79 -5.83 -13.03 -0.52
CA LEU A 79 -6.87 -14.04 -0.79
C LEU A 79 -7.73 -13.74 -2.03
N LEU A 80 -7.75 -12.48 -2.49
CA LEU A 80 -8.48 -12.07 -3.69
C LEU A 80 -7.66 -12.25 -4.98
N VAL A 81 -6.36 -12.53 -4.86
CA VAL A 81 -5.44 -12.66 -6.00
C VAL A 81 -5.44 -14.11 -6.50
N ALA A 82 -5.87 -14.31 -7.73
CA ALA A 82 -5.88 -15.62 -8.38
C ALA A 82 -4.52 -15.97 -9.01
N SER A 83 -3.85 -15.01 -9.65
CA SER A 83 -2.51 -15.22 -10.20
C SER A 83 -1.76 -13.92 -10.50
N VAL A 84 -0.43 -14.02 -10.53
CA VAL A 84 0.45 -12.92 -10.97
C VAL A 84 1.30 -13.41 -12.14
N SER A 85 1.24 -12.70 -13.25
CA SER A 85 1.93 -12.99 -14.51
C SER A 85 2.68 -11.76 -15.01
N CYS A 86 3.64 -11.93 -15.91
CA CYS A 86 4.30 -10.80 -16.57
C CYS A 86 4.78 -11.17 -17.96
N ASN A 87 4.87 -10.17 -18.84
CA ASN A 87 5.68 -10.26 -20.06
C ASN A 87 6.96 -9.41 -19.89
N GLY A 88 7.57 -8.97 -20.99
CA GLY A 88 8.76 -8.10 -20.94
C GLY A 88 8.51 -6.66 -20.46
N SER A 89 7.26 -6.21 -20.46
CA SER A 89 6.88 -4.79 -20.34
C SER A 89 5.83 -4.50 -19.27
N LEU A 90 5.01 -5.49 -18.88
CA LEU A 90 3.88 -5.33 -17.96
C LEU A 90 3.81 -6.51 -17.00
N VAL A 91 3.30 -6.24 -15.80
CA VAL A 91 2.83 -7.24 -14.85
C VAL A 91 1.31 -7.23 -14.86
N VAL A 92 0.70 -8.41 -14.88
CA VAL A 92 -0.74 -8.63 -14.88
C VAL A 92 -1.10 -9.45 -13.66
N VAL A 93 -1.99 -8.93 -12.83
CA VAL A 93 -2.56 -9.62 -11.67
C VAL A 93 -4.01 -9.97 -12.00
N ARG A 94 -4.36 -11.26 -11.94
CA ARG A 94 -5.76 -11.71 -12.01
C ARG A 94 -6.30 -11.86 -10.60
N THR A 95 -7.54 -11.44 -10.40
CA THR A 95 -8.24 -11.47 -9.13
C THR A 95 -9.55 -12.23 -9.26
N HIS A 96 -10.21 -12.48 -8.13
CA HIS A 96 -11.64 -12.84 -8.18
C HIS A 96 -12.47 -11.69 -8.79
N PRO A 97 -13.64 -11.98 -9.39
CA PRO A 97 -14.52 -10.96 -9.98
C PRO A 97 -14.80 -9.80 -9.01
N GLY A 98 -14.82 -8.57 -9.54
CA GLY A 98 -15.04 -7.35 -8.76
C GLY A 98 -13.93 -6.95 -7.77
N SER A 99 -12.82 -7.69 -7.72
CA SER A 99 -11.78 -7.49 -6.69
C SER A 99 -10.58 -6.66 -7.16
N ALA A 100 -10.43 -6.42 -8.46
CA ALA A 100 -9.24 -5.75 -9.01
C ALA A 100 -8.99 -4.35 -8.43
N PRO A 101 -9.99 -3.47 -8.20
CA PRO A 101 -9.75 -2.16 -7.60
C PRO A 101 -9.17 -2.22 -6.17
N ALA A 102 -9.59 -3.21 -5.37
CA ALA A 102 -9.07 -3.38 -4.01
C ALA A 102 -7.60 -3.84 -4.03
N VAL A 103 -7.28 -4.79 -4.91
CA VAL A 103 -5.90 -5.28 -5.09
C VAL A 103 -4.99 -4.18 -5.63
N ALA A 104 -5.42 -3.42 -6.65
CA ALA A 104 -4.65 -2.30 -7.18
C ALA A 104 -4.32 -1.26 -6.11
N ARG A 105 -5.32 -0.89 -5.29
CA ARG A 105 -5.11 0.04 -4.18
C ARG A 105 -4.13 -0.49 -3.13
N ALA A 106 -4.14 -1.79 -2.85
CA ALA A 106 -3.18 -2.40 -1.94
C ALA A 106 -1.74 -2.35 -2.51
N ILE A 107 -1.58 -2.55 -3.82
CA ILE A 107 -0.29 -2.41 -4.52
C ILE A 107 0.21 -0.95 -4.45
N ASP A 108 -0.66 0.03 -4.73
CA ASP A 108 -0.29 1.44 -4.69
C ASP A 108 0.15 1.88 -3.28
N LEU A 109 -0.57 1.43 -2.24
CA LEU A 109 -0.24 1.69 -0.84
C LEU A 109 1.05 1.00 -0.36
N ALA A 110 1.50 -0.03 -1.08
CA ALA A 110 2.77 -0.70 -0.81
C ALA A 110 3.97 0.09 -1.36
N GLU A 111 3.74 1.15 -2.14
CA GLU A 111 4.76 2.10 -2.64
C GLU A 111 5.99 1.40 -3.23
N LEU A 112 5.76 0.38 -4.06
CA LEU A 112 6.84 -0.41 -4.68
C LEU A 112 7.66 0.48 -5.62
N PRO A 113 8.96 0.74 -5.36
CA PRO A 113 9.79 1.62 -6.20
C PRO A 113 10.01 1.07 -7.61
N GLU A 114 9.75 -0.22 -7.83
CA GLU A 114 9.82 -0.87 -9.13
C GLU A 114 8.56 -0.68 -9.99
N ALA A 115 7.48 -0.09 -9.45
CA ALA A 115 6.23 0.19 -10.17
C ALA A 115 6.02 1.70 -10.39
N LEU A 116 5.57 2.09 -11.58
CA LEU A 116 5.13 3.48 -11.87
C LEU A 116 3.69 3.72 -11.45
N GLY A 117 2.87 2.66 -11.45
CA GLY A 117 1.47 2.74 -11.10
C GLY A 117 0.68 1.53 -11.58
N THR A 118 -0.60 1.51 -11.20
CA THR A 118 -1.55 0.45 -11.52
C THR A 118 -2.76 0.96 -12.31
N ILE A 119 -3.37 0.09 -13.11
CA ILE A 119 -4.69 0.29 -13.74
C ILE A 119 -5.53 -0.95 -13.44
N ALA A 120 -6.71 -0.74 -12.86
CA ALA A 120 -7.65 -1.82 -12.52
C ALA A 120 -8.83 -1.88 -13.49
N GLY A 121 -9.15 -3.09 -13.95
CA GLY A 121 -10.46 -3.45 -14.50
C GLY A 121 -11.38 -4.02 -13.41
N ASP A 122 -12.15 -5.05 -13.76
CA ASP A 122 -13.01 -5.77 -12.80
C ASP A 122 -12.27 -6.90 -12.07
N ASP A 123 -11.58 -7.76 -12.83
CA ASP A 123 -10.90 -8.97 -12.34
C ASP A 123 -9.40 -9.00 -12.70
N THR A 124 -8.89 -7.87 -13.21
CA THR A 124 -7.53 -7.76 -13.74
C THR A 124 -6.90 -6.42 -13.38
N VAL A 125 -5.66 -6.44 -12.89
CA VAL A 125 -4.83 -5.26 -12.63
C VAL A 125 -3.58 -5.30 -13.51
N PHE A 126 -3.31 -4.21 -14.22
CA PHE A 126 -2.05 -3.98 -14.89
C PHE A 126 -1.13 -3.13 -14.03
N ILE A 127 0.15 -3.49 -13.97
CA ILE A 127 1.19 -2.75 -13.26
C ILE A 127 2.29 -2.40 -14.25
N ALA A 128 2.57 -1.12 -14.38
CA ALA A 128 3.64 -0.60 -15.23
C ALA A 128 4.97 -0.60 -14.46
N PRO A 129 6.00 -1.34 -14.89
CA PRO A 129 7.32 -1.30 -14.26
C PRO A 129 8.02 0.05 -14.48
N ALA A 130 8.80 0.50 -13.49
CA ALA A 130 9.56 1.76 -13.54
C ALA A 130 10.74 1.76 -14.50
N ARG A 131 11.24 0.58 -14.90
CA ARG A 131 12.33 0.44 -15.85
C ARG A 131 12.08 -0.74 -16.77
N GLU A 132 12.58 -0.63 -18.00
CA GLU A 132 12.62 -1.75 -18.93
C GLU A 132 13.34 -2.97 -18.31
N LYS A 133 12.93 -4.17 -18.73
CA LYS A 133 13.51 -5.46 -18.28
C LYS A 133 13.34 -5.77 -16.78
N ARG A 134 12.51 -5.02 -16.03
CA ARG A 134 12.21 -5.29 -14.61
C ARG A 134 10.85 -5.92 -14.33
N ALA A 135 10.04 -6.19 -15.35
CA ALA A 135 8.71 -6.77 -15.18
C ALA A 135 8.72 -8.08 -14.38
N ARG A 136 9.70 -8.97 -14.60
CA ARG A 136 9.84 -10.22 -13.84
C ARG A 136 10.14 -10.00 -12.37
N ALA A 137 11.10 -9.11 -12.06
CA ALA A 137 11.44 -8.79 -10.68
C ALA A 137 10.27 -8.13 -9.93
N LEU A 138 9.53 -7.24 -10.61
CA LEU A 138 8.31 -6.65 -10.06
C LEU A 138 7.24 -7.72 -9.83
N ALA A 139 7.02 -8.65 -10.77
CA ALA A 139 6.08 -9.75 -10.59
C ALA A 139 6.45 -10.63 -9.37
N ASP A 140 7.74 -10.95 -9.19
CA ASP A 140 8.20 -11.71 -8.02
C ASP A 140 8.01 -10.93 -6.72
N ARG A 141 8.16 -9.60 -6.74
CA ARG A 141 7.90 -8.74 -5.59
C ARG A 141 6.40 -8.71 -5.24
N VAL A 142 5.53 -8.60 -6.25
CA VAL A 142 4.07 -8.62 -6.08
C VAL A 142 3.59 -9.99 -5.59
N ARG A 143 4.16 -11.08 -6.08
CA ARG A 143 3.89 -12.43 -5.55
C ARG A 143 4.21 -12.54 -4.06
N ARG A 144 5.39 -12.06 -3.64
CA ARG A 144 5.76 -12.02 -2.23
C ARG A 144 4.89 -11.08 -1.39
N LEU A 145 4.40 -9.99 -1.99
CA LEU A 145 3.52 -9.05 -1.31
C LEU A 145 2.17 -9.68 -0.90
N PHE A 146 1.66 -10.60 -1.71
CA PHE A 146 0.37 -11.26 -1.51
C PHE A 146 0.47 -12.76 -1.16
N ASP A 147 1.67 -13.26 -0.90
CA ASP A 147 1.97 -14.68 -0.68
C ASP A 147 1.40 -15.63 -1.76
N VAL A 148 1.54 -15.25 -3.04
CA VAL A 148 1.03 -16.02 -4.18
C VAL A 148 2.17 -16.79 -4.86
N ALA A 149 1.99 -18.09 -5.05
CA ALA A 149 2.96 -18.93 -5.75
C ALA A 149 3.16 -18.50 -7.22
N ALA A 150 4.36 -18.77 -7.76
CA ALA A 150 4.60 -18.59 -9.18
C ALA A 150 3.72 -19.55 -10.00
N PRO A 151 3.12 -19.09 -11.13
CA PRO A 151 2.34 -19.98 -11.98
C PRO A 151 3.21 -21.12 -12.50
N ALA A 152 2.69 -22.35 -12.41
CA ALA A 152 3.44 -23.58 -12.71
C ALA A 152 3.81 -23.77 -14.19
N ASN A 153 3.30 -22.96 -15.12
CA ASN A 153 3.75 -22.93 -16.50
C ASN A 153 3.35 -21.60 -17.17
N GLY A 154 4.19 -21.15 -18.12
CA GLY A 154 4.07 -19.84 -18.78
C GLY A 154 2.68 -19.57 -19.35
N ILE A 155 2.18 -18.36 -19.07
CA ILE A 155 1.05 -17.65 -19.69
C ILE A 155 0.13 -18.58 -20.50
N ALA A 156 -0.90 -19.14 -19.86
CA ALA A 156 -2.03 -19.64 -20.61
C ALA A 156 -2.75 -18.41 -21.21
N PRO A 157 -2.89 -18.30 -22.54
CA PRO A 157 -3.75 -17.29 -23.13
C PRO A 157 -5.16 -17.59 -22.66
N THR A 158 -5.79 -16.63 -22.00
CA THR A 158 -7.21 -16.73 -21.65
C THR A 158 -8.00 -16.62 -22.95
N GLY A 159 -8.41 -17.77 -23.47
CA GLY A 159 -9.26 -17.90 -24.64
C GLY A 159 -10.65 -18.37 -24.22
N ARG A 160 -11.61 -17.44 -24.34
CA ARG A 160 -13.08 -17.53 -24.27
C ARG A 160 -13.72 -17.92 -22.93
#